data_AF-W1XGB8-F1
#
_entry.id   AF-W1XGB8-F1
#
_cell.length_a   1.000
_cell.length_b   1.000
_cell.length_c   1.000
_cell.angle_alpha   90.00
_cell.angle_beta   90.00
_cell.angle_gamma   90.00
#
_symmetry.space_group_name_H-M   'P 1'
#
loop_
_entity.id
_entity.type
_entity.pdbx_description
1 polymer ?
#
loop_
_entity_poly.entity_id
_entity_poly.type
_entity_poly.pdbx_seq_one_letter_code
_entity_poly.pdbx_strand_id
1 'polypeptide(L)'
;ELFPAEELVEICKKIADENGCTITLTEDVKEGTKNADVIYTDVWVSMGEPEEVWDSRLKLLRPYQVNSEVMKNANKEATFTNCAPMPA
;
A
#
# COMPACT_ATOMS: atom_id res chain seq x y z
N GLU A 1 9.70 6.40 -4.96
CA GLU A 1 10.38 7.16 -3.85
C GLU A 1 9.86 6.84 -2.45
N LEU A 2 8.65 6.30 -2.29
CA LEU A 2 8.08 5.97 -0.98
C LEU A 2 8.22 4.47 -0.62
N PHE A 3 9.09 3.73 -1.32
CA PHE A 3 9.35 2.33 -1.00
C PHE A 3 10.18 2.18 0.27
N PRO A 4 10.06 1.04 0.97
CA PRO A 4 10.89 0.76 2.13
C PRO A 4 12.38 0.74 1.77
N ALA A 5 13.24 0.87 2.78
CA ALA A 5 14.68 0.78 2.59
C ALA A 5 15.07 -0.54 1.90
N GLU A 6 15.92 -0.44 0.88
CA GLU A 6 16.29 -1.58 0.02
C GLU A 6 16.90 -2.74 0.82
N GLU A 7 17.76 -2.45 1.80
CA GLU A 7 18.34 -3.46 2.68
C GLU A 7 17.28 -4.28 3.43
N LEU A 8 16.22 -3.63 3.91
CA LEU A 8 15.11 -4.31 4.59
C LEU A 8 14.29 -5.15 3.60
N VAL A 9 14.04 -4.63 2.41
CA VAL A 9 13.33 -5.36 1.35
C VAL A 9 14.06 -6.64 0.99
N GLU A 10 15.38 -6.59 0.84
CA GLU A 10 16.20 -7.77 0.51
C GLU A 10 16.20 -8.82 1.62
N ILE A 11 16.18 -8.39 2.89
CA ILE A 11 15.98 -9.31 4.03
C ILE A 11 14.60 -9.98 3.95
N CYS A 12 13.53 -9.19 3.74
CA CYS A 12 12.17 -9.71 3.66
C CYS A 12 11.98 -10.66 2.48
N LYS A 13 12.57 -10.37 1.30
CA LYS A 13 12.50 -11.25 0.13
C LYS A 13 13.15 -12.61 0.39
N LYS A 14 14.32 -12.65 1.03
CA LYS A 14 14.98 -13.92 1.40
C LYS A 14 14.10 -14.77 2.29
N ILE A 15 13.48 -14.16 3.30
CA ILE A 15 12.54 -14.86 4.20
C ILE A 15 11.31 -15.34 3.41
N ALA A 16 10.78 -14.52 2.50
CA ALA A 16 9.64 -14.90 1.67
C ALA A 16 9.96 -16.11 0.78
N ASP A 17 11.11 -16.11 0.12
CA ASP A 17 11.55 -17.21 -0.75
C ASP A 17 11.68 -18.52 0.02
N GLU A 18 12.21 -18.49 1.25
CA GLU A 18 12.30 -19.66 2.14
C GLU A 18 10.93 -20.24 2.53
N ASN A 19 9.89 -19.40 2.55
CA ASN A 19 8.53 -19.77 2.94
C ASN A 19 7.59 -19.97 1.74
N GLY A 20 8.10 -19.87 0.51
CA GLY A 20 7.29 -19.96 -0.71
C GLY A 20 6.33 -18.78 -0.90
N CYS A 21 6.64 -17.63 -0.29
CA CYS A 21 5.90 -16.37 -0.45
C CYS A 21 6.55 -15.51 -1.54
N THR A 22 5.82 -14.51 -2.02
CA THR A 22 6.33 -13.55 -3.01
C THR A 22 6.09 -12.13 -2.52
N ILE A 23 7.12 -11.28 -2.64
CA ILE A 23 7.03 -9.85 -2.33
C ILE A 23 7.25 -9.08 -3.63
N THR A 24 6.25 -8.28 -4.00
CA THR A 24 6.28 -7.42 -5.19
C THR A 24 6.12 -5.97 -4.77
N LEU A 25 7.04 -5.12 -5.22
CA LEU A 25 6.96 -3.67 -5.10
C LEU A 25 6.65 -3.13 -6.49
N THR A 26 5.53 -2.43 -6.63
CA THR A 26 5.12 -1.81 -7.90
C THR A 26 4.50 -0.44 -7.64
N GLU A 27 4.66 0.44 -8.62
CA GLU A 27 4.03 1.77 -8.65
C GLU A 27 2.70 1.74 -9.45
N ASP A 28 2.40 0.62 -10.13
CA ASP A 28 1.13 0.44 -10.82
C ASP A 28 0.08 -0.17 -9.88
N VAL A 29 -0.89 0.64 -9.47
CA VAL A 29 -2.01 0.23 -8.62
C VAL A 29 -2.80 -0.93 -9.23
N LYS A 30 -3.00 -0.94 -10.55
CA LYS A 30 -3.76 -2.01 -11.22
C LYS A 30 -2.96 -3.30 -11.23
N GLU A 31 -1.66 -3.24 -11.41
CA GLU A 31 -0.81 -4.40 -11.29
C GLU A 31 -0.82 -4.94 -9.85
N GLY A 32 -0.57 -4.07 -8.87
CA GLY A 32 -0.43 -4.45 -7.46
C GLY A 32 -1.70 -4.95 -6.79
N THR A 33 -2.88 -4.53 -7.28
CA THR A 33 -4.17 -4.95 -6.70
C THR A 33 -4.85 -6.08 -7.45
N LYS A 34 -4.30 -6.52 -8.58
CA LYS A 34 -4.90 -7.56 -9.41
C LYS A 34 -5.01 -8.87 -8.63
N ASN A 35 -6.22 -9.43 -8.58
CA ASN A 35 -6.53 -10.69 -7.88
C ASN A 35 -6.19 -10.68 -6.36
N ALA A 36 -5.99 -9.52 -5.75
CA ALA A 36 -5.75 -9.46 -4.31
C ALA A 36 -6.99 -9.89 -3.54
N ASP A 37 -6.83 -10.75 -2.52
CA ASP A 37 -7.91 -11.15 -1.61
C ASP A 37 -8.13 -10.12 -0.49
N VAL A 38 -7.10 -9.32 -0.19
CA VAL A 38 -7.15 -8.29 0.84
C VAL A 38 -6.48 -7.02 0.32
N ILE A 39 -7.18 -5.90 0.38
CA ILE A 39 -6.63 -4.57 0.12
C ILE A 39 -6.44 -3.86 1.44
N TYR A 40 -5.19 -3.51 1.75
CA TYR A 40 -4.79 -2.82 2.97
C TYR A 40 -4.29 -1.41 2.64
N THR A 41 -4.71 -0.41 3.41
CA THR A 41 -4.16 0.94 3.31
C THR A 41 -4.08 1.60 4.69
N ASP A 42 -3.33 2.69 4.79
CA ASP A 42 -3.18 3.51 6.00
C ASP A 42 -3.26 5.00 5.65
N VAL A 43 -3.40 5.85 6.68
CA VAL A 43 -3.30 7.30 6.56
C VAL A 43 -1.95 7.69 5.95
N TRP A 44 -1.99 8.60 4.99
CA TRP A 44 -0.78 9.04 4.27
C TRP A 44 0.06 10.04 5.05
N VAL A 45 -0.53 10.62 6.08
CA VAL A 45 0.13 11.55 6.99
C VAL A 45 -0.05 11.03 8.41
N SER A 46 1.07 10.79 9.08
CA SER A 46 1.08 10.34 10.46
C SER A 46 0.78 11.50 11.39
N MET A 47 0.27 11.18 12.59
CA MET A 47 0.08 12.18 13.65
C MET A 47 1.43 12.82 14.02
N GLY A 48 1.49 14.15 13.95
CA GLY A 48 2.67 14.94 14.35
C GLY A 48 3.59 15.35 13.20
N GLU A 49 3.29 14.97 11.95
CA GLU A 49 4.04 15.47 10.81
C GLU A 49 3.64 16.90 10.43
N PRO A 50 4.61 17.76 10.04
CA PRO A 50 4.34 19.15 9.70
C PRO A 50 3.35 19.28 8.52
N GLU A 51 2.45 20.26 8.57
CA GLU A 51 1.44 20.51 7.51
C GLU A 51 2.09 20.69 6.12
N GLU A 52 3.32 21.19 6.06
CA GLU A 52 4.07 21.40 4.82
C GLU A 52 4.34 20.10 4.05
N VAL A 53 4.35 18.96 4.73
CA VAL A 53 4.56 17.63 4.13
C VAL A 53 3.27 17.07 3.51
N TRP A 54 2.11 17.61 3.88
CA TRP A 54 0.81 17.07 3.48
C TRP A 54 0.58 17.25 1.98
N ASP A 55 0.82 18.45 1.46
CA ASP A 55 0.56 18.76 0.05
C ASP A 55 1.44 17.93 -0.91
N SER A 56 2.70 17.70 -0.55
CA SER A 56 3.61 16.89 -1.37
C SER A 56 3.21 15.43 -1.34
N ARG A 57 2.88 14.88 -0.16
CA ARG A 57 2.40 13.50 -0.02
C ARG A 57 1.07 13.26 -0.68
N LEU A 58 0.11 14.18 -0.54
CA LEU A 58 -1.18 14.08 -1.21
C LEU A 58 -1.00 14.00 -2.72
N LYS A 59 -0.10 14.79 -3.31
CA LYS A 59 0.17 14.71 -4.76
C LYS A 59 0.76 13.36 -5.17
N LEU A 60 1.68 12.81 -4.38
CA LEU A 60 2.34 11.52 -4.66
C LEU A 60 1.41 10.32 -4.46
N LEU A 61 0.57 10.35 -3.42
CA LEU A 61 -0.21 9.19 -2.96
C LEU A 61 -1.65 9.19 -3.46
N ARG A 62 -2.16 10.32 -3.96
CA ARG A 62 -3.51 10.40 -4.54
C ARG A 62 -3.80 9.35 -5.62
N PRO A 63 -2.85 8.97 -6.51
CA PRO A 63 -3.08 7.87 -7.46
C PRO A 63 -3.31 6.51 -6.79
N TYR A 64 -2.79 6.30 -5.58
CA TYR A 64 -2.88 5.05 -4.80
C TYR A 64 -4.09 5.00 -3.86
N GLN A 65 -5.03 5.95 -3.98
CA GLN A 65 -6.25 5.95 -3.20
C GLN A 65 -7.04 4.65 -3.42
N VAL A 66 -7.32 3.93 -2.34
CA VAL A 66 -8.24 2.81 -2.39
C VAL A 66 -9.64 3.34 -2.64
N ASN A 67 -10.17 3.02 -3.81
CA ASN A 67 -11.49 3.42 -4.26
C ASN A 67 -12.23 2.24 -4.90
N SER A 68 -13.45 2.46 -5.38
CA SER A 68 -14.24 1.39 -5.99
C SER A 68 -13.62 0.79 -7.26
N GLU A 69 -12.76 1.51 -7.99
CA GLU A 69 -12.05 0.97 -9.15
C GLU A 69 -10.95 -0.01 -8.71
N VAL A 70 -10.23 0.33 -7.64
CA VAL A 70 -9.23 -0.56 -7.04
C VAL A 70 -9.88 -1.85 -6.56
N MET A 71 -11.00 -1.76 -5.83
CA MET A 71 -11.71 -2.95 -5.36
C MET A 71 -12.30 -3.79 -6.49
N LYS A 72 -12.68 -3.18 -7.63
CA LYS A 72 -13.14 -3.91 -8.82
C LYS A 72 -12.01 -4.66 -9.54
N ASN A 73 -10.76 -4.18 -9.41
CA ASN A 73 -9.58 -4.82 -9.99
C ASN A 73 -9.06 -5.98 -9.12
N ALA A 74 -9.37 -5.95 -7.83
CA ALA A 74 -9.10 -7.02 -6.88
C ALA A 74 -10.00 -8.26 -7.11
N ASN A 75 -9.82 -9.29 -6.27
CA ASN A 75 -10.68 -10.46 -6.31
C ASN A 75 -12.14 -10.07 -5.98
N LYS A 76 -13.12 -10.83 -6.50
CA LYS A 76 -14.55 -10.56 -6.27
C LYS A 76 -14.95 -10.63 -4.79
N GLU A 77 -14.24 -11.46 -4.03
CA GLU A 77 -14.43 -11.64 -2.58
C GLU A 77 -13.40 -10.83 -1.77
N ALA A 78 -12.71 -9.88 -2.40
CA ALA A 78 -11.67 -9.11 -1.75
C ALA A 78 -12.22 -8.29 -0.57
N THR A 79 -11.49 -8.31 0.53
CA THR A 79 -11.82 -7.53 1.73
C THR A 79 -10.96 -6.28 1.83
N PHE A 80 -11.58 -5.14 2.14
CA PHE A 80 -10.88 -3.92 2.48
C PHE A 80 -10.59 -3.85 3.98
N THR A 81 -9.37 -3.47 4.36
CA THR A 81 -8.93 -3.36 5.76
C THR A 81 -7.97 -2.19 5.98
N ASN A 82 -7.90 -1.72 7.22
CA ASN A 82 -7.07 -0.61 7.69
C ASN A 82 -6.77 -0.80 9.19
N CYS A 83 -5.67 -0.22 9.69
CA CYS A 83 -5.20 -0.34 11.08
C CYS A 83 -6.08 0.36 12.13
N ALA A 84 -6.83 1.42 11.78
CA ALA A 84 -7.61 2.29 12.67
C ALA A 84 -6.80 2.95 13.83
N PRO A 85 -7.12 4.17 14.28
CA PRO A 85 -8.27 5.00 13.90
C PRO A 85 -7.99 5.88 12.68
N MET A 86 -8.92 5.91 11.72
CA MET A 86 -8.98 6.99 10.73
C MET A 86 -9.75 8.17 11.34
N PRO A 87 -9.17 9.37 11.50
CA PRO A 87 -9.98 10.57 11.60
C PRO A 87 -10.77 10.71 10.30
N ALA A 88 -12.10 10.80 10.44
CA ALA A 88 -13.03 11.01 9.33
C ALA A 88 -12.77 12.32 8.58
#